data_AF-A0AAU9MUN7-F1
#
_entry.id   AF-A0AAU9MUN7-F1
#
_cell.length_a   1.000
_cell.length_b   1.000
_cell.length_c   1.000
_cell.angle_alpha   90.00
_cell.angle_beta   90.00
_cell.angle_gamma   90.00
#
_symmetry.space_group_name_H-M   'P 1'
#
loop_
_entity.id
_entity.type
_entity.pdbx_description
1 polymer ?
#
loop_
_entity_poly.entity_id
_entity_poly.type
_entity_poly.pdbx_seq_one_letter_code
_entity_poly.pdbx_strand_id
1 'polypeptide(L)'
;MRSQTLNQIVDSRVVSQIQPKCLQRFAYTASKSLQNDPKKRPSMSEVVALLESALAFQSSSSMVQGDIFQFESEEEISSITEYLGKARSIFGEPIGNKTLAQMRLNPTRENKARIGYKMMNEGNKYDNALRFVKDLKAQWGNGITCLCMLYNATGETLTYAASRNWFGDIGPSPYPTFILNGQWGAYLHTKTPRVPSGSQAAVVYRGKYSDNASCDRMITWSIPWQRFTQDNAAYCEINEVGHFDHGAVWDEIYDKSPSAGRESSYTWNDCYTRVTVESDTSPIYKAILTRVDALVSSA
;
A
#
# COMPACT_ATOMS: atom_id res chain seq x y z
N MET A 1 21.35 -9.65 21.96
CA MET A 1 21.34 -8.45 22.82
C MET A 1 20.16 -8.57 23.77
N ARG A 2 20.40 -8.50 25.09
CA ARG A 2 19.33 -8.27 26.06
C ARG A 2 18.69 -6.91 25.72
N SER A 3 17.37 -6.84 25.72
CA SER A 3 16.55 -5.67 25.39
C SER A 3 16.70 -4.54 26.41
N GLN A 4 17.88 -3.95 26.51
CA GLN A 4 18.01 -2.58 27.00
C GLN A 4 17.51 -1.67 25.88
N THR A 5 16.61 -0.77 26.24
CA THR A 5 15.81 0.05 25.33
C THR A 5 16.75 0.86 24.43
N LEU A 6 16.66 0.70 23.11
CA LEU A 6 17.55 1.32 22.13
C LEU A 6 17.82 2.83 22.36
N ASN A 7 16.84 3.52 22.91
CA ASN A 7 16.87 4.94 23.27
C ASN A 7 17.82 5.30 24.42
N GLN A 8 18.35 4.32 25.17
CA GLN A 8 19.32 4.52 26.24
C GLN A 8 20.78 4.45 25.75
N ILE A 9 21.01 3.91 24.55
CA ILE A 9 22.34 3.70 23.96
C ILE A 9 22.67 4.79 22.94
N VAL A 10 21.67 5.28 22.22
CA VAL A 10 21.83 6.31 21.19
C VAL A 10 21.80 7.70 21.82
N ASP A 11 22.73 8.58 21.42
CA ASP A 11 22.79 9.98 21.89
C ASP A 11 21.43 10.67 21.69
N SER A 12 20.90 11.28 22.75
CA SER A 12 19.56 11.89 22.78
C SER A 12 19.38 12.98 21.73
N ARG A 13 20.47 13.65 21.32
CA ARG A 13 20.47 14.68 20.25
C ARG A 13 20.26 14.09 18.87
N VAL A 14 20.62 12.81 18.68
CA VAL A 14 20.50 12.08 17.41
C VAL A 14 19.11 11.44 17.30
N VAL A 15 18.57 10.91 18.40
CA VAL A 15 17.22 10.29 18.42
C VAL A 15 16.13 11.27 17.99
N SER A 16 16.24 12.56 18.32
CA SER A 16 15.25 13.57 17.94
C SER A 16 15.31 14.01 16.46
N GLN A 17 16.40 13.67 15.75
CA GLN A 17 16.64 14.09 14.36
C GLN A 17 16.40 12.97 13.34
N ILE A 18 16.29 11.73 13.80
CA ILE A 18 16.16 10.55 12.95
C ILE A 18 14.77 9.94 13.11
N GLN A 19 14.14 9.58 12.00
CA GLN A 19 12.85 8.89 12.01
C GLN A 19 12.94 7.58 12.82
N PRO A 20 11.95 7.24 13.67
CA PRO A 20 12.02 6.06 14.53
C PRO A 20 12.26 4.73 13.77
N LYS A 21 11.71 4.59 12.56
CA LYS A 21 11.92 3.42 11.69
C LYS A 21 13.33 3.37 11.09
N CYS A 22 13.89 4.52 10.75
CA CYS A 22 15.27 4.66 10.31
C CYS A 22 16.24 4.29 11.44
N LEU A 23 15.97 4.77 12.66
CA LEU A 23 16.75 4.45 13.86
C LEU A 23 16.74 2.94 14.18
N GLN A 24 15.57 2.30 14.07
CA GLN A 24 15.47 0.84 14.23
C GLN A 24 16.28 0.08 13.18
N ARG A 25 16.32 0.57 11.93
CA ARG A 25 17.10 -0.05 10.86
C ARG A 25 18.60 0.10 11.08
N PHE A 26 19.08 1.29 11.47
CA PHE A 26 20.48 1.47 11.84
C PHE A 26 20.91 0.54 12.99
N ALA A 27 20.08 0.46 14.03
CA ALA A 27 20.34 -0.41 15.17
C ALA A 27 20.40 -1.90 14.77
N TYR A 28 19.50 -2.33 13.90
CA TYR A 28 19.49 -3.69 13.38
C TYR A 28 20.76 -3.98 12.56
N THR A 29 21.15 -3.08 11.66
CA THR A 29 22.37 -3.21 10.86
C THR A 29 23.61 -3.29 11.74
N ALA A 30 23.76 -2.37 12.71
CA ALA A 30 24.89 -2.37 13.64
C ALA A 30 24.95 -3.66 14.49
N SER A 31 23.80 -4.13 14.99
CA SER A 31 23.71 -5.38 15.77
C SER A 31 24.09 -6.63 14.96
N LYS A 32 23.77 -6.63 13.66
CA LYS A 32 24.17 -7.69 12.72
C LYS A 32 25.65 -7.60 12.34
N SER A 33 26.19 -6.41 12.14
CA SER A 33 27.61 -6.19 11.84
C SER A 33 28.54 -6.55 13.01
N LEU A 34 28.06 -6.42 14.25
CA LEU A 34 28.80 -6.72 15.48
C LEU A 34 28.64 -8.17 15.97
N GLN A 35 28.12 -9.09 15.14
CA GLN A 35 28.03 -10.51 15.51
C GLN A 35 29.43 -11.12 15.73
N ASN A 36 29.58 -11.91 16.78
CA ASN A 36 30.87 -12.56 17.10
C ASN A 36 31.26 -13.62 16.05
N ASP A 37 30.27 -14.26 15.44
CA ASP A 37 30.46 -15.25 14.37
C ASP A 37 30.61 -14.56 13.01
N PRO A 38 31.77 -14.64 12.34
CA PRO A 38 32.00 -13.99 11.05
C PRO A 38 31.02 -14.42 9.96
N LYS A 39 30.51 -15.66 10.00
CA LYS A 39 29.55 -16.17 9.01
C LYS A 39 28.14 -15.57 9.16
N LYS A 40 27.86 -14.93 10.30
CA LYS A 40 26.58 -14.27 10.60
C LYS A 40 26.65 -12.76 10.44
N ARG A 41 27.83 -12.21 10.15
CA ARG A 41 27.99 -10.80 9.81
C ARG A 41 27.48 -10.58 8.39
N PRO A 42 26.75 -9.48 8.15
CA PRO A 42 26.36 -9.12 6.82
C PRO A 42 27.59 -8.79 5.97
N SER A 43 27.51 -9.08 4.66
CA SER A 43 28.47 -8.56 3.69
C SER A 43 28.34 -7.04 3.59
N MET A 44 29.36 -6.38 3.02
CA MET A 44 29.26 -4.93 2.76
C MET A 44 28.08 -4.58 1.84
N SER A 45 27.73 -5.44 0.88
CA SER A 45 26.56 -5.23 0.02
C SER A 45 25.24 -5.31 0.81
N GLU A 46 25.12 -6.25 1.75
CA GLU A 46 23.95 -6.34 2.64
C GLU A 46 23.87 -5.14 3.60
N VAL A 47 25.02 -4.66 4.09
CA VAL A 47 25.08 -3.45 4.91
C VAL A 47 24.60 -2.24 4.11
N VAL A 48 25.10 -2.05 2.88
CA VAL A 48 24.70 -0.94 2.01
C VAL A 48 23.21 -0.98 1.72
N ALA A 49 22.65 -2.12 1.32
CA ALA A 49 21.22 -2.26 1.06
C ALA A 49 20.34 -1.93 2.31
N LEU A 50 20.79 -2.32 3.50
CA LEU A 50 20.09 -1.98 4.75
C LEU A 50 20.18 -0.48 5.07
N LEU A 51 21.30 0.17 4.76
CA LEU A 51 21.49 1.61 4.96
C LEU A 51 20.70 2.43 3.94
N GLU A 52 20.60 1.98 2.69
CA GLU A 52 19.74 2.58 1.67
C GLU A 52 18.26 2.48 2.06
N SER A 53 17.84 1.35 2.63
CA SER A 53 16.50 1.21 3.21
C SER A 53 16.28 2.19 4.37
N ALA A 54 17.28 2.41 5.23
CA ALA A 54 17.21 3.39 6.31
C ALA A 54 17.10 4.82 5.76
N LEU A 55 17.89 5.14 4.72
CA LEU A 55 17.84 6.43 4.03
C LEU A 55 16.47 6.68 3.40
N ALA A 56 15.86 5.68 2.76
CA ALA A 56 14.51 5.80 2.21
C ALA A 56 13.47 6.14 3.29
N PHE A 57 13.60 5.58 4.51
CA PHE A 57 12.74 5.96 5.64
C PHE A 57 12.97 7.41 6.08
N GLN A 58 14.21 7.90 6.03
CA GLN A 58 14.54 9.28 6.40
C GLN A 58 14.09 10.30 5.32
N SER A 59 14.32 10.01 4.05
CA SER A 59 14.02 10.89 2.90
C SER A 59 12.53 11.00 2.60
N SER A 60 11.70 10.06 3.06
CA SER A 60 10.24 10.13 2.95
C SER A 60 9.62 11.35 3.66
N SER A 61 10.40 12.10 4.45
CA SER A 61 9.94 13.27 5.20
C SER A 61 10.63 14.59 4.84
N SER A 62 11.57 14.63 3.89
CA SER A 62 12.23 15.88 3.49
C SER A 62 12.26 16.01 1.97
N MET A 63 11.42 16.90 1.43
CA MET A 63 11.78 17.57 0.19
C MET A 63 13.05 18.40 0.47
N VAL A 64 14.21 17.90 0.03
CA VAL A 64 15.35 18.76 -0.32
C VAL A 64 15.97 18.24 -1.60
N GLN A 65 15.84 19.08 -2.62
CA GLN A 65 16.59 19.11 -3.86
C GLN A 65 18.09 19.24 -3.55
N GLY A 66 18.94 18.36 -4.10
CA GLY A 66 20.39 18.58 -4.13
C GLY A 66 21.18 17.29 -4.18
N ASP A 67 22.05 17.20 -5.19
CA ASP A 67 23.12 16.23 -5.40
C ASP A 67 22.73 14.83 -5.90
N ILE A 68 22.82 14.72 -7.22
CA ILE A 68 22.85 13.48 -8.00
C ILE A 68 24.11 12.71 -7.58
N PHE A 69 23.95 11.56 -6.92
CA PHE A 69 25.05 10.61 -6.76
C PHE A 69 25.43 10.05 -8.14
N GLN A 70 26.69 10.24 -8.54
CA GLN A 70 27.28 9.50 -9.65
C GLN A 70 27.43 8.03 -9.20
N PHE A 71 26.66 7.14 -9.80
CA PHE A 71 26.74 5.70 -9.56
C PHE A 71 27.70 5.07 -10.58
N GLU A 72 28.60 4.21 -10.11
CA GLU A 72 29.78 3.74 -10.85
C GLU A 72 29.56 2.42 -11.64
N SER A 73 28.35 1.85 -11.70
CA SER A 73 28.09 0.72 -12.60
C SER A 73 26.64 0.60 -13.10
N GLU A 74 26.47 0.22 -14.37
CA GLU A 74 25.15 0.04 -15.01
C GLU A 74 24.35 -1.11 -14.39
N GLU A 75 25.01 -2.13 -13.84
CA GLU A 75 24.36 -3.28 -13.17
C GLU A 75 23.75 -2.91 -11.81
N GLU A 76 24.41 -2.07 -11.01
CA GLU A 76 23.86 -1.59 -9.72
C GLU A 76 22.69 -0.62 -9.93
N ILE A 77 22.78 0.27 -10.93
CA ILE A 77 21.67 1.13 -11.34
C ILE A 77 20.49 0.27 -11.80
N SER A 78 20.73 -0.81 -12.55
CA SER A 78 19.68 -1.73 -13.00
C SER A 78 18.99 -2.43 -11.81
N SER A 79 19.75 -2.96 -10.86
CA SER A 79 19.22 -3.64 -9.67
C SER A 79 18.46 -2.70 -8.73
N ILE A 80 18.99 -1.49 -8.49
CA ILE A 80 18.33 -0.44 -7.69
C ILE A 80 17.09 0.08 -8.42
N THR A 81 17.14 0.25 -9.75
CA THR A 81 15.98 0.66 -10.54
C THR A 81 14.92 -0.44 -10.62
N GLU A 82 15.31 -1.72 -10.59
CA GLU A 82 14.41 -2.86 -10.46
C GLU A 82 13.81 -2.94 -9.05
N TYR A 83 14.58 -2.65 -8.00
CA TYR A 83 14.12 -2.65 -6.61
C TYR A 83 13.24 -1.43 -6.29
N LEU A 84 13.62 -0.23 -6.72
CA LEU A 84 12.79 0.98 -6.71
C LEU A 84 11.61 0.84 -7.69
N GLY A 85 11.75 0.06 -8.76
CA GLY A 85 10.70 -0.32 -9.69
C GLY A 85 9.68 -1.28 -9.07
N LYS A 86 10.13 -2.22 -8.23
CA LYS A 86 9.29 -3.05 -7.33
C LYS A 86 8.69 -2.22 -6.18
N ALA A 87 9.34 -1.11 -5.79
CA ALA A 87 8.79 -0.11 -4.87
C ALA A 87 7.82 0.88 -5.55
N ARG A 88 7.76 0.93 -6.89
CA ARG A 88 6.84 1.76 -7.69
C ARG A 88 5.49 1.08 -7.89
N SER A 89 4.92 0.54 -6.82
CA SER A 89 3.52 0.12 -6.78
C SER A 89 2.55 1.31 -6.65
N ILE A 90 3.05 2.54 -6.81
CA ILE A 90 2.34 3.81 -6.66
C ILE A 90 2.41 4.59 -7.98
N PHE A 91 1.27 5.09 -8.45
CA PHE A 91 1.15 5.70 -9.76
C PHE A 91 0.39 7.03 -9.71
N GLY A 92 0.93 8.01 -10.42
CA GLY A 92 0.39 9.36 -10.54
C GLY A 92 0.99 10.35 -9.53
N GLU A 93 0.97 11.62 -9.89
CA GLU A 93 1.40 12.69 -9.00
C GLU A 93 0.36 12.94 -7.90
N PRO A 94 0.78 13.20 -6.65
CA PRO A 94 -0.12 13.56 -5.56
C PRO A 94 -0.87 14.86 -5.83
N ILE A 95 -2.16 14.88 -5.49
CA ILE A 95 -3.01 16.07 -5.49
C ILE A 95 -2.98 16.66 -4.09
N GLY A 96 -2.25 17.77 -3.95
CA GLY A 96 -1.99 18.44 -2.68
C GLY A 96 -2.12 19.96 -2.77
N ASN A 97 -1.56 20.67 -1.78
CA ASN A 97 -1.72 22.13 -1.66
C ASN A 97 -1.25 22.88 -2.93
N LYS A 98 -0.16 22.44 -3.57
CA LYS A 98 0.36 23.06 -4.80
C LYS A 98 -0.64 22.96 -5.95
N THR A 99 -1.22 21.78 -6.17
CA THR A 99 -2.25 21.55 -7.20
C THR A 99 -3.47 22.46 -6.96
N LEU A 100 -3.94 22.54 -5.72
CA LEU A 100 -5.10 23.38 -5.39
C LEU A 100 -4.79 24.87 -5.51
N ALA A 101 -3.59 25.31 -5.15
CA ALA A 101 -3.16 26.69 -5.34
C ALA A 101 -3.12 27.09 -6.82
N GLN A 102 -2.63 26.20 -7.70
CA GLN A 102 -2.66 26.41 -9.15
C GLN A 102 -4.09 26.53 -9.69
N MET A 103 -5.04 25.81 -9.07
CA MET A 103 -6.47 25.91 -9.37
C MET A 103 -7.20 27.05 -8.66
N ARG A 104 -6.49 27.89 -7.88
CA ARG A 104 -7.06 28.99 -7.07
C ARG A 104 -8.13 28.49 -6.07
N LEU A 105 -7.93 27.30 -5.51
CA LEU A 105 -8.80 26.70 -4.50
C LEU A 105 -8.12 26.67 -3.13
N ASN A 106 -8.93 26.82 -2.07
CA ASN A 106 -8.44 26.66 -0.70
C ASN A 106 -7.98 25.21 -0.46
N PRO A 107 -6.79 24.98 0.11
CA PRO A 107 -6.19 23.66 0.24
C PRO A 107 -6.78 22.81 1.37
N THR A 108 -8.11 22.83 1.54
CA THR A 108 -8.82 21.99 2.49
C THR A 108 -8.81 20.54 2.03
N ARG A 109 -8.95 19.61 2.97
CA ARG A 109 -9.01 18.18 2.68
C ARG A 109 -10.17 17.83 1.76
N GLU A 110 -11.32 18.46 1.95
CA GLU A 110 -12.53 18.31 1.13
C GLU A 110 -12.24 18.69 -0.32
N ASN A 111 -11.54 19.81 -0.55
CA ASN A 111 -11.13 20.20 -1.89
C ASN A 111 -10.09 19.23 -2.47
N LYS A 112 -9.12 18.75 -1.67
CA LYS A 112 -8.13 17.78 -2.14
C LYS A 112 -8.79 16.47 -2.57
N ALA A 113 -9.74 15.98 -1.78
CA ALA A 113 -10.51 14.77 -2.07
C ALA A 113 -11.37 14.94 -3.32
N ARG A 114 -12.09 16.06 -3.43
CA ARG A 114 -12.93 16.38 -4.59
C ARG A 114 -12.12 16.44 -5.88
N ILE A 115 -10.99 17.15 -5.87
CA ILE A 115 -10.10 17.23 -7.03
C ILE A 115 -9.44 15.87 -7.29
N GLY A 116 -9.00 15.16 -6.24
CA GLY A 116 -8.52 13.78 -6.32
C GLY A 116 -9.48 12.87 -7.07
N TYR A 117 -10.73 12.83 -6.64
CA TYR A 117 -11.77 12.01 -7.23
C TYR A 117 -12.02 12.35 -8.72
N LYS A 118 -12.09 13.65 -9.06
CA LYS A 118 -12.29 14.09 -10.45
C LYS A 118 -11.11 13.75 -11.37
N MET A 119 -9.89 13.79 -10.86
CA MET A 119 -8.65 13.56 -11.62
C MET A 119 -8.17 12.10 -11.55
N MET A 120 -9.03 11.14 -11.16
CA MET A 120 -8.63 9.75 -10.95
C MET A 120 -8.07 9.04 -12.20
N ASN A 121 -8.55 9.46 -13.38
CA ASN A 121 -8.12 8.95 -14.68
C ASN A 121 -7.29 9.98 -15.46
N GLU A 122 -6.82 11.05 -14.81
CA GLU A 122 -6.08 12.09 -15.52
C GLU A 122 -4.62 11.71 -15.78
N GLY A 123 -4.17 11.97 -17.01
CA GLY A 123 -2.89 11.51 -17.51
C GLY A 123 -2.83 9.97 -17.57
N ASN A 124 -1.64 9.40 -17.41
CA ASN A 124 -1.43 7.96 -17.60
C ASN A 124 -1.45 7.16 -16.27
N LYS A 125 -1.95 7.74 -15.18
CA LYS A 125 -1.82 7.12 -13.84
C LYS A 125 -2.58 5.79 -13.72
N TYR A 126 -3.79 5.72 -14.26
CA TYR A 126 -4.58 4.49 -14.30
C TYR A 126 -3.92 3.45 -15.21
N ASP A 127 -3.54 3.85 -16.43
CA ASP A 127 -2.94 2.94 -17.41
C ASP A 127 -1.60 2.37 -16.94
N ASN A 128 -0.78 3.17 -16.26
CA ASN A 128 0.47 2.70 -15.68
C ASN A 128 0.23 1.68 -14.56
N ALA A 129 -0.74 1.93 -13.67
CA ALA A 129 -1.12 1.01 -12.61
C ALA A 129 -1.68 -0.30 -13.18
N LEU A 130 -2.53 -0.20 -14.21
CA LEU A 130 -3.11 -1.35 -14.90
C LEU A 130 -2.05 -2.18 -15.63
N ARG A 131 -1.13 -1.52 -16.34
CA ARG A 131 0.00 -2.17 -17.02
C ARG A 131 0.85 -2.92 -16.00
N PHE A 132 1.19 -2.28 -14.87
CA PHE A 132 1.97 -2.90 -13.81
C PHE A 132 1.37 -4.22 -13.31
N VAL A 133 0.08 -4.24 -12.93
CA VAL A 133 -0.55 -5.48 -12.43
C VAL A 133 -0.70 -6.56 -13.52
N LYS A 134 -0.90 -6.15 -14.78
CA LYS A 134 -0.90 -7.07 -15.93
C LYS A 134 0.48 -7.68 -16.17
N ASP A 135 1.53 -6.88 -16.05
CA ASP A 135 2.92 -7.35 -16.18
C ASP A 135 3.26 -8.33 -15.04
N LEU A 136 2.86 -8.03 -13.80
CA LEU A 136 3.00 -8.97 -12.67
C LEU A 136 2.26 -10.28 -12.94
N LYS A 137 1.04 -10.21 -13.49
CA LYS A 137 0.26 -11.40 -13.86
C LYS A 137 0.96 -12.21 -14.96
N ALA A 138 1.46 -11.55 -15.99
CA ALA A 138 2.18 -12.21 -17.08
C ALA A 138 3.44 -12.93 -16.57
N GLN A 139 4.19 -12.30 -15.66
CA GLN A 139 5.37 -12.90 -15.02
C GLN A 139 5.01 -14.09 -14.13
N TRP A 140 3.89 -14.01 -13.39
CA TRP A 140 3.46 -15.10 -12.51
C TRP A 140 2.93 -16.33 -13.28
N GLY A 141 2.30 -16.10 -14.44
CA GLY A 141 1.89 -17.18 -15.35
C GLY A 141 0.49 -17.73 -15.09
N ASN A 142 0.29 -19.02 -15.30
CA ASN A 142 -1.04 -19.64 -15.31
C ASN A 142 -1.59 -19.92 -13.90
N GLY A 143 -2.86 -19.59 -13.68
CA GLY A 143 -3.59 -19.83 -12.44
C GLY A 143 -4.48 -18.64 -12.05
N ILE A 144 -4.99 -18.69 -10.82
CA ILE A 144 -5.91 -17.68 -10.27
C ILE A 144 -5.12 -16.57 -9.58
N THR A 145 -5.45 -15.33 -9.92
CA THR A 145 -4.85 -14.14 -9.31
C THR A 145 -5.91 -13.06 -9.11
N CYS A 146 -5.63 -12.05 -8.32
CA CYS A 146 -6.40 -10.82 -8.25
C CYS A 146 -5.48 -9.65 -8.58
N LEU A 147 -5.80 -8.91 -9.64
CA LEU A 147 -5.05 -7.73 -10.07
C LEU A 147 -5.62 -6.54 -9.30
N CYS A 148 -5.05 -6.24 -8.14
CA CYS A 148 -5.58 -5.26 -7.21
C CYS A 148 -5.09 -3.86 -7.56
N MET A 149 -6.02 -2.95 -7.78
CA MET A 149 -5.78 -1.53 -7.97
C MET A 149 -6.61 -0.75 -6.96
N LEU A 150 -6.00 0.22 -6.29
CA LEU A 150 -6.71 1.04 -5.31
C LEU A 150 -6.37 2.52 -5.46
N TYR A 151 -7.37 3.38 -5.37
CA TYR A 151 -7.22 4.82 -5.57
C TYR A 151 -7.52 5.58 -4.28
N ASN A 152 -6.61 6.47 -3.91
CA ASN A 152 -6.82 7.37 -2.78
C ASN A 152 -7.33 8.74 -3.27
N ALA A 153 -8.57 9.07 -2.95
CA ALA A 153 -9.18 10.39 -3.10
C ALA A 153 -9.73 10.90 -1.76
N THR A 154 -9.11 10.55 -0.63
CA THR A 154 -9.59 10.94 0.71
C THR A 154 -9.25 12.37 1.11
N GLY A 155 -8.38 13.04 0.34
CA GLY A 155 -7.79 14.34 0.68
C GLY A 155 -6.57 14.25 1.60
N GLU A 156 -6.28 13.06 2.12
CA GLU A 156 -5.19 12.76 3.06
C GLU A 156 -4.36 11.56 2.59
N THR A 157 -3.30 11.22 3.32
CA THR A 157 -2.52 10.00 3.06
C THR A 157 -3.20 8.77 3.64
N LEU A 158 -3.31 7.70 2.85
CA LEU A 158 -3.65 6.37 3.34
C LEU A 158 -2.38 5.60 3.68
N THR A 159 -2.37 4.94 4.84
CA THR A 159 -1.26 4.13 5.33
C THR A 159 -1.71 2.70 5.53
N TYR A 160 -0.93 1.73 5.04
CA TYR A 160 -1.16 0.32 5.33
C TYR A 160 -1.19 0.07 6.86
N ALA A 161 -2.21 -0.63 7.34
CA ALA A 161 -2.38 -0.95 8.76
C ALA A 161 -2.27 -2.45 9.04
N ALA A 162 -3.00 -3.28 8.29
CA ALA A 162 -3.05 -4.72 8.49
C ALA A 162 -3.45 -5.45 7.20
N SER A 163 -3.24 -6.76 7.15
CA SER A 163 -3.74 -7.63 6.10
C SER A 163 -3.94 -9.05 6.60
N ARG A 164 -4.79 -9.80 5.91
CA ARG A 164 -5.03 -11.23 6.17
C ARG A 164 -5.15 -11.99 4.85
N ASN A 165 -4.40 -13.08 4.73
CA ASN A 165 -4.53 -14.02 3.61
C ASN A 165 -5.22 -15.28 4.12
N TRP A 166 -6.36 -15.63 3.53
CA TRP A 166 -7.06 -16.90 3.83
C TRP A 166 -6.73 -17.95 2.77
N PHE A 167 -6.69 -17.54 1.50
CA PHE A 167 -6.27 -18.40 0.39
C PHE A 167 -5.34 -17.65 -0.54
N GLY A 168 -4.19 -18.26 -0.83
CA GLY A 168 -3.16 -17.62 -1.63
C GLY A 168 -2.30 -16.65 -0.83
N ASP A 169 -1.44 -15.95 -1.53
CA ASP A 169 -0.48 -15.02 -0.96
C ASP A 169 -0.28 -13.80 -1.85
N ILE A 170 0.25 -12.74 -1.24
CA ILE A 170 0.73 -11.58 -1.95
C ILE A 170 1.82 -11.98 -2.96
N GLY A 171 1.72 -11.44 -4.17
CA GLY A 171 2.69 -11.64 -5.23
C GLY A 171 4.01 -10.90 -4.98
N PRO A 172 4.83 -10.72 -6.02
CA PRO A 172 6.18 -10.16 -5.89
C PRO A 172 6.23 -8.68 -5.49
N SER A 173 5.09 -7.97 -5.56
CA SER A 173 4.96 -6.57 -5.12
C SER A 173 4.24 -6.51 -3.79
N PRO A 174 4.84 -5.88 -2.74
CA PRO A 174 4.19 -5.75 -1.44
C PRO A 174 2.97 -4.83 -1.51
N TYR A 175 2.15 -4.83 -0.44
CA TYR A 175 1.07 -3.86 -0.31
C TYR A 175 1.68 -2.45 -0.24
N PRO A 176 1.15 -1.48 -1.01
CA PRO A 176 1.65 -0.11 -0.94
C PRO A 176 1.52 0.45 0.47
N THR A 177 2.63 0.87 1.07
CA THR A 177 2.62 1.32 2.48
C THR A 177 1.99 2.69 2.66
N PHE A 178 2.20 3.58 1.70
CA PHE A 178 1.65 4.94 1.69
C PHE A 178 1.09 5.25 0.32
N ILE A 179 -0.13 5.79 0.29
CA ILE A 179 -0.78 6.20 -0.95
C ILE A 179 -1.26 7.61 -0.71
N LEU A 180 -0.66 8.58 -1.39
CA LEU A 180 -1.02 9.98 -1.23
C LEU A 180 -2.33 10.24 -1.98
N ASN A 181 -3.06 11.28 -1.56
CA ASN A 181 -4.26 11.71 -2.26
C ASN A 181 -3.95 11.97 -3.74
N GLY A 182 -4.78 11.44 -4.63
CA GLY A 182 -4.60 11.56 -6.08
C GLY A 182 -3.85 10.41 -6.75
N GLN A 183 -3.38 9.41 -6.00
CA GLN A 183 -2.55 8.30 -6.51
C GLN A 183 -3.27 6.95 -6.54
N TRP A 184 -2.85 6.10 -7.48
CA TRP A 184 -3.18 4.68 -7.52
C TRP A 184 -2.09 3.87 -6.81
N GLY A 185 -2.49 2.94 -5.94
CA GLY A 185 -1.67 1.83 -5.49
C GLY A 185 -2.05 0.56 -6.27
N ALA A 186 -1.09 -0.29 -6.62
CA ALA A 186 -1.39 -1.52 -7.35
C ALA A 186 -0.51 -2.69 -6.91
N TYR A 187 -1.08 -3.89 -6.81
CA TYR A 187 -0.37 -5.11 -6.42
C TYR A 187 -1.09 -6.35 -6.97
N LEU A 188 -0.41 -7.49 -6.93
CA LEU A 188 -0.96 -8.78 -7.35
C LEU A 188 -1.17 -9.66 -6.11
N HIS A 189 -2.33 -10.27 -5.97
CA HIS A 189 -2.54 -11.39 -5.05
C HIS A 189 -2.74 -12.68 -5.85
N THR A 190 -2.18 -13.79 -5.39
CA THR A 190 -2.08 -15.01 -6.19
C THR A 190 -2.60 -16.20 -5.42
N LYS A 191 -3.21 -17.18 -6.08
CA LYS A 191 -3.53 -18.45 -5.41
C LYS A 191 -2.25 -19.15 -4.95
N THR A 192 -2.38 -20.06 -3.99
CA THR A 192 -1.27 -20.93 -3.60
C THR A 192 -0.84 -21.81 -4.79
N PRO A 193 0.44 -21.84 -5.18
CA PRO A 193 0.92 -22.67 -6.28
C PRO A 193 0.58 -24.15 -6.07
N ARG A 194 0.17 -24.84 -7.14
CA ARG A 194 -0.17 -26.29 -7.14
C ARG A 194 -1.31 -26.73 -6.21
N VAL A 195 -1.93 -25.82 -5.47
CA VAL A 195 -3.13 -26.08 -4.67
C VAL A 195 -4.36 -25.69 -5.49
N PRO A 196 -5.45 -26.50 -5.49
CA PRO A 196 -6.73 -26.15 -6.11
C PRO A 196 -7.49 -25.15 -5.22
N SER A 197 -6.86 -23.99 -4.99
CA SER A 197 -7.41 -22.89 -4.20
C SER A 197 -7.62 -21.65 -5.04
N GLY A 198 -8.46 -20.76 -4.51
CA GLY A 198 -8.67 -19.43 -5.04
C GLY A 198 -7.62 -18.41 -4.55
N SER A 199 -7.99 -17.15 -4.66
CA SER A 199 -7.30 -15.98 -4.07
C SER A 199 -8.29 -15.24 -3.19
N GLN A 200 -8.09 -15.27 -1.87
CA GLN A 200 -8.95 -14.57 -0.91
C GLN A 200 -8.09 -13.95 0.19
N ALA A 201 -8.16 -12.62 0.28
CA ALA A 201 -7.41 -11.84 1.24
C ALA A 201 -8.07 -10.47 1.46
N ALA A 202 -7.67 -9.83 2.55
CA ALA A 202 -8.12 -8.50 2.93
C ALA A 202 -6.94 -7.62 3.32
N VAL A 203 -7.09 -6.32 3.08
CA VAL A 203 -6.10 -5.28 3.42
C VAL A 203 -6.80 -4.11 4.07
N VAL A 204 -6.18 -3.55 5.09
CA VAL A 204 -6.68 -2.40 5.84
C VAL A 204 -5.77 -1.21 5.60
N TYR A 205 -6.37 -0.11 5.17
CA TYR A 205 -5.71 1.20 5.07
C TYR A 205 -6.28 2.16 6.11
N ARG A 206 -5.39 2.74 6.90
CA ARG A 206 -5.70 3.79 7.87
C ARG A 206 -5.60 5.16 7.21
N GLY A 207 -6.59 6.01 7.44
CA GLY A 207 -6.60 7.39 6.97
C GLY A 207 -7.32 8.32 7.92
N LYS A 208 -6.96 9.61 7.89
CA LYS A 208 -7.68 10.63 8.64
C LYS A 208 -9.05 10.92 8.03
N TYR A 209 -10.03 11.16 8.90
CA TYR A 209 -11.37 11.61 8.53
C TYR A 209 -11.78 12.89 9.26
N SER A 210 -11.03 13.30 10.29
CA SER A 210 -10.98 14.68 10.81
C SER A 210 -9.52 15.04 11.15
N ASP A 211 -9.23 16.27 11.54
CA ASP A 211 -7.86 16.67 11.93
C ASP A 211 -7.32 15.81 13.09
N ASN A 212 -8.22 15.38 13.97
CA ASN A 212 -7.94 14.69 15.22
C ASN A 212 -8.39 13.21 15.24
N ALA A 213 -8.95 12.69 14.15
CA ALA A 213 -9.48 11.32 14.12
C ALA A 213 -9.16 10.59 12.81
N SER A 214 -8.97 9.28 12.94
CA SER A 214 -8.68 8.36 11.83
C SER A 214 -9.62 7.18 11.85
N CYS A 215 -9.77 6.53 10.71
CA CYS A 215 -10.53 5.31 10.55
C CYS A 215 -9.72 4.28 9.77
N ASP A 216 -10.10 3.02 9.94
CA ASP A 216 -9.54 1.90 9.20
C ASP A 216 -10.54 1.50 8.10
N ARG A 217 -10.06 1.45 6.86
CA ARG A 217 -10.83 1.05 5.68
C ARG A 217 -10.35 -0.32 5.23
N MET A 218 -11.17 -1.34 5.42
CA MET A 218 -10.89 -2.70 4.97
C MET A 218 -11.47 -2.93 3.59
N ILE A 219 -10.64 -3.50 2.72
CA ILE A 219 -11.01 -3.94 1.39
C ILE A 219 -10.63 -5.41 1.24
N THR A 220 -11.53 -6.21 0.68
CA THR A 220 -11.34 -7.66 0.51
C THR A 220 -11.87 -8.13 -0.84
N TRP A 221 -11.30 -9.23 -1.31
CA TRP A 221 -11.70 -9.93 -2.52
C TRP A 221 -11.77 -11.44 -2.25
N SER A 222 -12.64 -12.12 -2.99
CA SER A 222 -12.71 -13.57 -3.05
C SER A 222 -12.81 -14.02 -4.50
N ILE A 223 -11.76 -14.67 -4.99
CA ILE A 223 -11.69 -15.24 -6.33
C ILE A 223 -11.72 -16.76 -6.18
N PRO A 224 -12.88 -17.42 -6.30
CA PRO A 224 -13.01 -18.85 -6.03
C PRO A 224 -12.33 -19.69 -7.12
N TRP A 225 -11.83 -20.86 -6.73
CA TRP A 225 -11.35 -21.86 -7.68
C TRP A 225 -12.49 -22.51 -8.48
N GLN A 226 -13.65 -22.70 -7.83
CA GLN A 226 -14.83 -23.33 -8.42
C GLN A 226 -15.67 -22.34 -9.25
N ARG A 227 -15.11 -21.88 -10.39
CA ARG A 227 -15.73 -20.86 -11.26
C ARG A 227 -17.07 -21.28 -11.89
N PHE A 228 -17.40 -22.57 -11.90
CA PHE A 228 -18.66 -23.08 -12.47
C PHE A 228 -19.88 -22.86 -11.57
N THR A 229 -19.65 -22.70 -10.26
CA THR A 229 -20.72 -22.60 -9.25
C THR A 229 -20.63 -21.34 -8.41
N GLN A 230 -19.51 -20.62 -8.46
CA GLN A 230 -19.24 -19.43 -7.66
C GLN A 230 -18.68 -18.32 -8.54
N ASP A 231 -19.19 -17.10 -8.37
CA ASP A 231 -18.62 -15.91 -8.99
C ASP A 231 -17.63 -15.20 -8.04
N ASN A 232 -16.89 -14.23 -8.58
CA ASN A 232 -15.98 -13.40 -7.78
C ASN A 232 -16.78 -12.47 -6.87
N ALA A 233 -16.21 -12.18 -5.71
CA ALA A 233 -16.81 -11.24 -4.78
C ALA A 233 -15.82 -10.18 -4.30
N ALA A 234 -16.35 -8.99 -4.01
CA ALA A 234 -15.64 -7.85 -3.48
C ALA A 234 -16.44 -7.28 -2.31
N TYR A 235 -15.78 -7.05 -1.18
CA TYR A 235 -16.41 -6.47 0.00
C TYR A 235 -15.51 -5.40 0.62
N CYS A 236 -16.13 -4.42 1.27
CA CYS A 236 -15.41 -3.41 2.04
C CYS A 236 -16.24 -2.97 3.23
N GLU A 237 -15.55 -2.53 4.28
CA GLU A 237 -16.17 -1.85 5.41
C GLU A 237 -15.21 -0.82 6.00
N ILE A 238 -15.76 0.14 6.74
CA ILE A 238 -15.01 1.22 7.37
C ILE A 238 -15.37 1.22 8.84
N ASN A 239 -14.36 1.17 9.71
CA ASN A 239 -14.53 1.15 11.15
C ASN A 239 -13.51 2.04 11.86
N GLU A 240 -13.70 2.19 13.15
CA GLU A 240 -12.75 2.85 14.04
C GLU A 240 -11.39 2.14 14.07
N VAL A 241 -10.36 2.92 14.40
CA VAL A 241 -9.00 2.42 14.51
C VAL A 241 -8.92 1.31 15.56
N GLY A 242 -8.37 0.16 15.17
CA GLY A 242 -8.19 -1.00 16.05
C GLY A 242 -9.29 -2.06 15.94
N HIS A 243 -10.38 -1.79 15.22
CA HIS A 243 -11.45 -2.77 14.97
C HIS A 243 -10.91 -4.09 14.40
N PHE A 244 -9.94 -4.01 13.47
CA PHE A 244 -9.35 -5.16 12.79
C PHE A 244 -8.20 -5.85 13.55
N ASP A 245 -7.91 -5.42 14.79
CA ASP A 245 -6.88 -6.06 15.63
C ASP A 245 -7.39 -7.35 16.28
N HIS A 246 -8.72 -7.59 16.24
CA HIS A 246 -9.37 -8.74 16.84
C HIS A 246 -9.54 -9.91 15.86
N GLY A 247 -9.12 -11.11 16.26
CA GLY A 247 -9.20 -12.33 15.43
C GLY A 247 -10.61 -12.65 14.90
N ALA A 248 -11.63 -12.53 15.76
CA ALA A 248 -13.02 -12.84 15.41
C ALA A 248 -13.57 -11.99 14.25
N VAL A 249 -13.10 -10.74 14.11
CA VAL A 249 -13.49 -9.86 13.00
C VAL A 249 -13.02 -10.44 11.67
N TRP A 250 -11.84 -11.06 11.63
CA TRP A 250 -11.34 -11.69 10.41
C TRP A 250 -12.15 -12.93 10.03
N ASP A 251 -12.67 -13.68 10.99
CA ASP A 251 -13.53 -14.83 10.72
C ASP A 251 -14.88 -14.38 10.13
N GLU A 252 -15.47 -13.31 10.67
CA GLU A 252 -16.68 -12.71 10.10
C GLU A 252 -16.47 -12.19 8.66
N ILE A 253 -15.35 -11.51 8.41
CA ILE A 253 -15.02 -11.02 7.06
C ILE A 253 -14.84 -12.20 6.11
N TYR A 254 -14.17 -13.27 6.55
CA TYR A 254 -13.97 -14.47 5.75
C TYR A 254 -15.29 -15.09 5.29
N ASP A 255 -16.25 -15.22 6.21
CA ASP A 255 -17.56 -15.83 5.92
C ASP A 255 -18.42 -14.94 5.02
N LYS A 256 -18.41 -13.62 5.24
CA LYS A 256 -19.22 -12.66 4.47
C LYS A 256 -18.69 -12.48 3.04
N SER A 257 -17.37 -12.41 2.86
CA SER A 257 -16.74 -11.96 1.61
C SER A 257 -17.20 -12.70 0.35
N PRO A 258 -17.27 -14.06 0.30
CA PRO A 258 -17.65 -14.78 -0.92
C PRO A 258 -19.10 -14.56 -1.37
N SER A 259 -19.97 -14.11 -0.46
CA SER A 259 -21.40 -13.90 -0.73
C SER A 259 -21.78 -12.44 -1.03
N ALA A 260 -20.83 -11.52 -0.95
CA ALA A 260 -21.06 -10.08 -1.10
C ALA A 260 -21.39 -9.63 -2.54
N GLY A 261 -21.20 -10.51 -3.53
CA GLY A 261 -21.31 -10.15 -4.95
C GLY A 261 -20.12 -9.33 -5.45
N ARG A 262 -20.19 -8.88 -6.71
CA ARG A 262 -19.05 -8.28 -7.42
C ARG A 262 -18.77 -6.81 -7.09
N GLU A 263 -19.61 -6.20 -6.26
CA GLU A 263 -19.50 -4.81 -5.88
C GLU A 263 -19.99 -4.62 -4.44
N SER A 264 -19.29 -3.77 -3.71
CA SER A 264 -19.71 -3.33 -2.39
C SER A 264 -19.31 -1.87 -2.19
N SER A 265 -20.06 -1.15 -1.36
CA SER A 265 -19.68 0.17 -0.89
C SER A 265 -20.08 0.37 0.56
N TYR A 266 -19.34 1.21 1.26
CA TYR A 266 -19.57 1.47 2.68
C TYR A 266 -19.32 2.95 2.99
N THR A 267 -20.17 3.50 3.86
CA THR A 267 -20.08 4.87 4.36
C THR A 267 -19.95 4.86 5.87
N TRP A 268 -18.99 5.60 6.40
CA TRP A 268 -18.84 5.79 7.85
C TRP A 268 -18.32 7.20 8.12
N ASN A 269 -19.04 8.00 8.91
CA ASN A 269 -18.80 9.44 9.01
C ASN A 269 -18.77 10.10 7.61
N ASP A 270 -17.74 10.87 7.28
CA ASP A 270 -17.53 11.47 5.96
C ASP A 270 -16.72 10.58 5.00
N CYS A 271 -16.40 9.37 5.41
CA CYS A 271 -15.62 8.41 4.65
C CYS A 271 -16.50 7.54 3.77
N TYR A 272 -16.07 7.36 2.52
CA TYR A 272 -16.70 6.44 1.57
C TYR A 272 -15.65 5.53 0.95
N THR A 273 -15.98 4.25 0.82
CA THR A 273 -15.18 3.25 0.10
C THR A 273 -16.08 2.48 -0.82
N ARG A 274 -15.65 2.26 -2.07
CA ARG A 274 -16.33 1.41 -3.04
C ARG A 274 -15.34 0.43 -3.64
N VAL A 275 -15.73 -0.83 -3.74
CA VAL A 275 -14.93 -1.90 -4.33
C VAL A 275 -15.70 -2.60 -5.42
N THR A 276 -15.01 -2.97 -6.50
CA THR A 276 -15.58 -3.75 -7.61
C THR A 276 -14.59 -4.81 -8.05
N VAL A 277 -15.11 -5.94 -8.53
CA VAL A 277 -14.31 -7.02 -9.12
C VAL A 277 -14.93 -7.54 -10.40
N GLU A 278 -14.08 -7.77 -11.40
CA GLU A 278 -14.48 -8.42 -12.65
C GLU A 278 -14.79 -9.91 -12.45
N SER A 279 -15.51 -10.53 -13.38
CA SER A 279 -15.76 -11.97 -13.37
C SER A 279 -14.75 -12.64 -14.31
N ASP A 280 -13.66 -13.11 -13.72
CA ASP A 280 -12.55 -13.80 -14.39
C ASP A 280 -11.83 -14.69 -13.35
N THR A 281 -10.97 -15.59 -13.80
CA THR A 281 -9.96 -16.25 -12.96
C THR A 281 -8.81 -15.32 -12.54
N SER A 282 -8.60 -14.24 -13.29
CA SER A 282 -7.56 -13.24 -13.04
C SER A 282 -8.14 -11.82 -13.12
N PRO A 283 -9.17 -11.50 -12.33
CA PRO A 283 -9.94 -10.27 -12.51
C PRO A 283 -9.15 -9.04 -12.07
N ILE A 284 -9.52 -7.90 -12.66
CA ILE A 284 -9.20 -6.60 -12.08
C ILE A 284 -10.12 -6.38 -10.88
N TYR A 285 -9.50 -6.08 -9.73
CA TYR A 285 -10.16 -5.61 -8.52
C TYR A 285 -9.84 -4.14 -8.31
N LYS A 286 -10.88 -3.31 -8.18
CA LYS A 286 -10.72 -1.86 -8.00
C LYS A 286 -11.32 -1.42 -6.68
N ALA A 287 -10.53 -0.72 -5.88
CA ALA A 287 -10.99 -0.04 -4.68
C ALA A 287 -10.84 1.48 -4.82
N ILE A 288 -11.87 2.24 -4.53
CA ILE A 288 -11.85 3.71 -4.54
C ILE A 288 -12.18 4.17 -3.12
N LEU A 289 -11.21 4.81 -2.48
CA LEU A 289 -11.31 5.31 -1.11
C LEU A 289 -11.41 6.83 -1.20
N THR A 290 -12.54 7.39 -0.79
CA THR A 290 -12.83 8.83 -0.95
C THR A 290 -13.69 9.33 0.22
N ARG A 291 -14.21 10.54 0.08
CA ARG A 291 -15.18 11.17 0.97
C ARG A 291 -16.58 11.18 0.35
N VAL A 292 -17.61 11.26 1.19
CA VAL A 292 -19.00 11.35 0.73
C VAL A 292 -19.24 12.63 -0.08
N ASP A 293 -18.69 13.76 0.38
CA ASP A 293 -18.83 15.07 -0.29
C ASP A 293 -18.18 15.14 -1.68
N ALA A 294 -17.14 14.34 -1.93
CA ALA A 294 -16.49 14.25 -3.23
C ALA A 294 -17.40 13.64 -4.31
N LEU A 295 -18.37 12.80 -3.93
CA LEU A 295 -19.29 12.12 -4.86
C LEU A 295 -20.39 13.04 -5.42
N VAL A 296 -20.81 14.04 -4.64
CA VAL A 296 -22.03 14.84 -4.92
C VAL A 296 -21.88 15.81 -6.11
N SER A 297 -20.69 15.93 -6.70
CA SER A 297 -20.39 16.90 -7.77
C SER A 297 -20.07 16.28 -9.13
N SER A 298 -20.57 15.07 -9.40
CA SER A 298 -20.58 14.41 -10.71
C SER A 298 -21.91 14.53 -11.46
N ALA A 299 -22.83 15.38 -10.98
CA ALA A 299 -24.07 15.76 -11.67
C ALA A 299 -23.91 17.16 -12.28
#